data_AF-A0A4Q8B6D8-F1
#
_entry.id   AF-A0A4Q8B6D8-F1
#
_cell.length_a   1.000
_cell.length_b   1.000
_cell.length_c   1.000
_cell.angle_alpha   90.00
_cell.angle_beta   90.00
_cell.angle_gamma   90.00
#
_symmetry.space_group_name_H-M   'P 1'
#
loop_
_entity.id
_entity.type
_entity.pdbx_description
1 polymer ?
#
loop_
_entity_poly.entity_id
_entity_poly.type
_entity_poly.pdbx_seq_one_letter_code
_entity_poly.pdbx_strand_id
1 'polypeptide(L)'
;MDDHRHLVPLVDALLAAGNALEPHPATEEPFRPSQGGYYCQLTKPIDFRILRGVPLDDKVHLVEQADYIWCDHCWAEIRGGGHQQAETG
;
A
#
# COMPACT_ATOMS: atom_id res chain seq x y z
N MET A 1 4.45 -4.59 -18.62
CA MET A 1 5.03 -3.79 -17.52
C MET A 1 3.94 -2.81 -17.15
N ASP A 2 3.78 -2.48 -15.88
CA ASP A 2 2.56 -1.91 -15.31
C ASP A 2 1.47 -2.94 -15.11
N ASP A 3 1.32 -3.46 -13.90
CA ASP A 3 0.03 -3.25 -13.26
C ASP A 3 0.16 -3.48 -11.75
N HIS A 4 0.48 -2.41 -11.02
CA HIS A 4 0.21 -2.33 -9.57
C HIS A 4 -1.29 -2.53 -9.27
N ARG A 5 -2.15 -2.61 -10.30
CA ARG A 5 -3.57 -2.95 -10.21
C ARG A 5 -3.87 -4.26 -9.48
N HIS A 6 -2.96 -5.23 -9.45
CA HIS A 6 -3.18 -6.43 -8.65
C HIS A 6 -3.19 -6.14 -7.13
N LEU A 7 -2.68 -4.98 -6.70
CA LEU A 7 -2.76 -4.51 -5.33
C LEU A 7 -4.00 -3.67 -5.04
N VAL A 8 -4.78 -3.26 -6.05
CA VAL A 8 -6.02 -2.49 -5.86
C VAL A 8 -7.01 -3.20 -4.94
N PRO A 9 -7.25 -4.53 -5.05
CA PRO A 9 -8.14 -5.22 -4.11
C PRO A 9 -7.72 -5.11 -2.64
N LEU A 10 -6.41 -4.96 -2.36
CA LEU A 10 -5.90 -4.74 -1.00
C LEU A 10 -6.26 -3.35 -0.50
N VAL A 11 -6.07 -2.34 -1.36
CA VAL A 11 -6.44 -0.96 -1.05
C VAL A 11 -7.94 -0.88 -0.81
N ASP A 12 -8.76 -1.45 -1.70
CA ASP A 12 -10.23 -1.45 -1.57
C ASP A 12 -10.68 -2.10 -0.27
N ALA A 13 -10.07 -3.23 0.12
CA ALA A 13 -10.39 -3.88 1.40
C ALA A 13 -10.06 -3.00 2.61
N LEU A 14 -8.93 -2.28 2.57
CA LEU A 14 -8.53 -1.36 3.64
C LEU A 14 -9.43 -0.12 3.71
N LEU A 15 -9.84 0.42 2.56
CA LEU A 15 -10.78 1.53 2.47
C LEU A 15 -12.18 1.12 2.97
N ALA A 16 -12.67 -0.06 2.58
CA ALA A 16 -13.94 -0.61 3.04
C ALA A 16 -13.98 -0.83 4.57
N ALA A 17 -12.83 -1.07 5.19
CA ALA A 17 -12.70 -1.19 6.63
C ALA A 17 -12.54 0.15 7.37
N GLY A 18 -12.67 1.28 6.65
CA GLY A 18 -12.64 2.62 7.23
C GLY A 18 -11.27 3.27 7.31
N ASN A 19 -10.29 2.77 6.56
CA ASN A 19 -9.09 3.56 6.23
C ASN A 19 -9.43 4.57 5.12
N ALA A 20 -8.51 5.50 4.84
CA ALA A 20 -8.66 6.46 3.75
C ALA A 20 -7.31 6.71 3.09
N LEU A 21 -7.31 7.01 1.80
CA LEU A 21 -6.13 7.48 1.09
C LEU A 21 -5.72 8.84 1.63
N GLU A 22 -4.42 9.05 1.81
CA GLU A 22 -3.88 10.38 2.06
C GLU A 22 -4.14 11.26 0.84
N PRO A 23 -4.65 12.49 0.97
CA PRO A 23 -4.90 13.36 -0.19
C PRO A 23 -3.60 13.69 -0.95
N HIS A 24 -3.66 13.76 -2.29
CA HIS A 24 -2.57 14.29 -3.11
C HIS A 24 -3.04 15.49 -3.93
N PRO A 25 -2.20 16.52 -4.11
CA PRO A 25 -2.56 17.64 -4.96
C PRO A 25 -2.57 17.30 -6.46
N ALA A 26 -1.88 16.23 -6.88
CA ALA A 26 -1.67 15.93 -8.31
C ALA A 26 -2.56 14.82 -8.89
N THR A 27 -3.19 13.97 -8.08
CA THR A 27 -4.05 12.88 -8.57
C THR A 27 -5.01 12.40 -7.49
N GLU A 28 -6.18 11.92 -7.93
CA GLU A 28 -7.16 11.20 -7.10
C GLU A 28 -6.94 9.68 -7.10
N GLU A 29 -5.94 9.19 -7.85
CA GLU A 29 -5.65 7.76 -7.94
C GLU A 29 -5.01 7.21 -6.65
N PRO A 30 -5.29 5.94 -6.29
CA PRO A 30 -4.72 5.32 -5.08
C PRO A 30 -3.20 5.21 -5.14
N PHE A 31 -2.67 4.85 -6.31
CA PHE A 31 -1.24 4.63 -6.53
C PHE A 31 -0.62 5.81 -7.26
N ARG A 32 0.55 6.22 -6.78
CA ARG A 32 1.36 7.31 -7.34
C ARG A 32 2.71 6.78 -7.75
N PRO A 33 3.30 7.28 -8.83
CA PRO A 33 4.66 6.91 -9.20
C PRO A 33 5.66 7.36 -8.12
N SER A 34 6.66 6.53 -7.84
CA SER A 34 7.84 6.83 -7.02
C SER A 34 9.11 6.58 -7.83
N GLN A 35 10.28 6.91 -7.26
CA GLN A 35 11.57 6.69 -7.93
C GLN A 35 11.82 5.22 -8.31
N GLY A 36 11.21 4.27 -7.57
CA GLY A 36 11.38 2.82 -7.80
C GLY A 36 10.13 2.10 -8.30
N GLY A 37 8.96 2.71 -8.29
CA GLY A 37 7.73 1.98 -8.64
C GLY A 37 6.50 2.80 -8.36
N TYR A 38 5.60 2.27 -7.55
CA TYR A 38 4.37 2.95 -7.17
C TYR A 38 4.18 2.93 -5.66
N TYR A 39 3.46 3.90 -5.12
CA TYR A 39 3.08 3.87 -3.72
C TYR A 39 1.66 4.37 -3.51
N CYS A 40 0.97 3.75 -2.57
CA CYS A 40 -0.30 4.18 -2.01
C CYS A 40 -0.07 4.55 -0.55
N GLN A 41 -0.48 5.75 -0.15
CA GLN A 41 -0.35 6.22 1.23
C GLN A 41 -1.72 6.26 1.89
N LEU A 42 -1.85 5.62 3.04
CA LEU A 42 -3.07 5.59 3.86
C LEU A 42 -2.94 6.56 5.04
N THR A 43 -4.08 7.05 5.51
CA THR A 43 -4.18 7.98 6.65
C THR A 43 -4.10 7.27 8.01
N LYS A 44 -4.45 5.98 8.09
CA LYS A 44 -4.37 5.17 9.31
C LYS A 44 -3.42 3.98 9.12
N PRO A 45 -2.89 3.39 10.19
CA PRO A 45 -2.13 2.15 10.12
C PRO A 45 -2.92 1.03 9.42
N ILE A 46 -2.20 0.11 8.77
CA ILE A 46 -2.76 -1.03 8.08
C ILE A 46 -3.27 -2.04 9.12
N ASP A 47 -4.55 -2.39 9.03
CA ASP A 47 -5.08 -3.52 9.79
C ASP A 47 -4.89 -4.82 8.98
N PHE A 48 -3.73 -5.44 9.18
CA PHE A 48 -3.31 -6.67 8.48
C PHE A 48 -4.27 -7.86 8.69
N ARG A 49 -5.12 -7.81 9.71
CA ARG A 49 -6.14 -8.86 9.93
C ARG A 49 -7.15 -8.91 8.79
N ILE A 50 -7.45 -7.77 8.17
CA ILE A 50 -8.35 -7.67 7.01
C ILE A 50 -7.76 -8.42 5.82
N LEU A 51 -6.44 -8.38 5.67
CA LEU A 51 -5.72 -8.90 4.51
C LEU A 51 -5.59 -10.42 4.53
N ARG A 52 -5.80 -11.07 5.68
CA ARG A 52 -5.76 -12.53 5.81
C ARG A 52 -6.85 -13.24 5.01
N GLY A 53 -7.92 -12.54 4.65
CA GLY A 53 -9.00 -13.05 3.80
C GLY A 53 -8.85 -12.72 2.31
N VAL A 54 -7.83 -11.94 1.94
CA VAL A 54 -7.60 -11.52 0.55
C VAL A 54 -6.61 -12.50 -0.10
N PRO A 55 -6.90 -13.04 -1.30
CA PRO A 55 -5.92 -13.85 -2.01
C PRO A 55 -4.71 -12.99 -2.39
N LEU A 56 -3.55 -13.32 -1.81
CA LEU A 56 -2.28 -12.64 -2.07
C LEU A 56 -1.47 -13.43 -3.10
N ASP A 57 -0.83 -12.71 -4.01
CA ASP A 57 0.20 -13.25 -4.88
C ASP A 57 1.47 -13.56 -4.05
N ASP A 58 2.28 -14.54 -4.46
CA ASP A 58 3.51 -14.93 -3.74
C ASP A 58 4.57 -13.83 -3.74
N LYS A 59 4.40 -12.85 -4.61
CA LYS A 59 5.21 -11.63 -4.75
C LYS A 59 4.80 -10.51 -3.78
N VAL A 60 3.69 -10.68 -3.06
CA VAL A 60 3.17 -9.69 -2.10
C VAL A 60 3.58 -10.03 -0.68
N HIS A 61 4.26 -9.08 -0.04
CA HIS A 61 4.80 -9.20 1.31
C HIS A 61 4.07 -8.24 2.25
N LEU A 62 3.50 -8.78 3.32
CA LEU A 62 2.94 -8.00 4.43
C LEU A 62 4.05 -7.72 5.45
N VAL A 63 4.46 -6.46 5.60
CA VAL A 63 5.56 -6.06 6.49
C VAL A 63 4.97 -5.39 7.73
N GLU A 64 4.32 -6.21 8.57
CA GLU A 64 3.51 -5.73 9.71
C GLU A 64 4.28 -4.80 10.66
N GLN A 65 5.54 -5.14 10.95
CA GLN A 65 6.42 -4.39 11.86
C GLN A 65 6.78 -2.98 11.37
N ALA A 66 6.61 -2.68 10.09
CA ALA A 66 6.93 -1.40 9.47
C ALA A 66 5.70 -0.75 8.82
N ASP A 67 4.51 -1.30 9.07
CA ASP A 67 3.22 -0.76 8.62
C ASP A 67 3.15 -0.54 7.09
N TYR A 68 3.65 -1.50 6.30
CA TYR A 68 3.51 -1.46 4.85
C TYR A 68 3.34 -2.83 4.18
N ILE A 69 2.90 -2.80 2.94
CA ILE A 69 2.80 -3.94 2.03
C ILE A 69 3.72 -3.66 0.84
N TRP A 70 4.50 -4.64 0.42
CA TRP A 70 5.44 -4.54 -0.69
C TRP A 70 5.15 -5.61 -1.74
N CYS A 71 5.31 -5.26 -3.01
CA CYS A 71 5.31 -6.23 -4.10
C CYS A 71 6.68 -6.25 -4.80
N ASP A 72 7.39 -7.37 -4.74
CA ASP A 72 8.72 -7.51 -5.38
C ASP A 72 8.65 -7.58 -6.92
N HIS A 73 7.46 -7.86 -7.49
CA HIS A 73 7.25 -7.90 -8.93
C HIS A 73 7.11 -6.52 -9.57
N CYS A 74 6.35 -5.61 -8.96
CA CYS A 74 6.07 -4.28 -9.51
C CYS A 74 6.67 -3.12 -8.70
N TRP A 75 7.35 -3.45 -7.60
CA TRP A 75 7.99 -2.51 -6.69
C TRP A 75 7.00 -1.48 -6.12
N ALA A 76 5.74 -1.90 -5.99
CA ALA A 76 4.69 -1.07 -5.45
C ALA A 76 4.51 -1.28 -3.95
N GLU A 77 4.18 -0.18 -3.26
CA GLU A 77 4.00 -0.12 -1.82
C GLU A 77 2.59 0.33 -1.45
N ILE A 78 2.01 -0.27 -0.41
CA ILE A 78 0.88 0.32 0.32
C ILE A 78 1.40 0.64 1.72
N ARG A 79 1.48 1.91 2.04
CA ARG A 79 2.04 2.43 3.29
C ARG A 79 0.91 2.86 4.22
N GLY A 80 0.92 2.38 5.44
CA GLY A 80 0.01 2.81 6.48
C GLY A 80 0.36 4.19 7.03
N GLY A 81 -0.57 4.81 7.76
CA GLY A 81 -0.36 6.10 8.41
C GLY A 81 0.68 6.06 9.55
N GLY A 82 1.07 4.88 10.02
CA GLY A 82 2.15 4.66 10.97
C GLY A 82 3.47 4.26 10.30
N HIS A 83 3.53 4.22 8.96
CA HIS A 83 4.74 3.88 8.23
C HIS A 83 5.83 4.90 8.53
N GLN A 84 6.78 4.51 9.37
CA GLN A 84 8.00 5.26 9.57
C GLN A 84 8.85 5.03 8.32
N GLN A 85 8.83 5.97 7.38
CA GLN A 85 9.98 6.08 6.48
C GLN A 85 11.18 6.22 7.41
N ALA A 86 12.12 5.28 7.35
CA ALA A 86 13.43 5.50 7.96
C ALA A 86 13.95 6.81 7.37
N GLU A 87 13.91 7.87 8.16
CA GLU A 87 14.48 9.17 7.81
C GLU A 87 15.93 8.86 7.44
N THR A 88 16.22 8.90 6.14
CA THR A 88 17.60 8.79 5.68
C THR A 88 18.22 10.13 6.05
N GLY A 89 18.92 10.14 7.19
CA GLY A 89 19.82 11.22 7.55
C GLY A 89 20.94 11.40 6.54
#